data_AF-A0A016VN60-F1
#
_entry.id   AF-A0A016VN60-F1
#
_cell.length_a   1.000
_cell.length_b   1.000
_cell.length_c   1.000
_cell.angle_alpha   90.00
_cell.angle_beta   90.00
_cell.angle_gamma   90.00
#
_symmetry.space_group_name_H-M   'P 1'
#
loop_
_entity.id
_entity.type
_entity.pdbx_description
1 polymer ?
#
loop_
_entity_poly.entity_id
_entity_poly.type
_entity_poly.pdbx_seq_one_letter_code
_entity_poly.pdbx_strand_id
1 'polypeptide(L)'
;MLNRRLLTEWRRAIRNSRWNADAHLRAHERSVPVDQDAIVRVDTCQLAANSPIEDFYSAAKCLSSNAFLFGVFDGHGGQSCSRHVSISLFPYICASVLQKHEVKSLPVEERLEWLFSSADAHLPNLFINSQRQQVIDYYKAFTNNKDLHTVRDALKFAFETCDDNLCRAALPDNRGKIDR
;
A
#
# COMPACT_ATOMS: atom_id res chain seq x y z
N MET A 1 -42.19 16.74 32.72
CA MET A 1 -42.55 15.85 31.59
C MET A 1 -41.69 16.24 30.39
N LEU A 2 -40.80 15.37 29.92
CA LEU A 2 -40.02 15.65 28.71
C LEU A 2 -41.00 15.80 27.53
N ASN A 3 -40.95 16.94 26.84
CA ASN A 3 -41.90 17.28 25.78
C ASN A 3 -41.80 16.23 24.66
N ARG A 4 -42.88 15.50 24.35
CA ARG A 4 -42.91 14.38 23.36
C ARG A 4 -42.29 14.76 22.02
N ARG A 5 -42.38 16.03 21.64
CA ARG A 5 -41.77 16.62 20.44
C ARG A 5 -40.24 16.59 20.48
N LEU A 6 -39.62 16.98 21.61
CA LEU A 6 -38.16 16.93 21.81
C LEU A 6 -37.62 15.49 21.74
N LEU A 7 -38.35 14.53 22.32
CA LEU A 7 -37.98 13.11 22.24
C LEU A 7 -38.03 12.58 20.80
N THR A 8 -38.99 13.06 20.00
CA THR A 8 -39.16 12.62 18.61
C THR A 8 -38.10 13.25 17.69
N GLU A 9 -37.81 14.53 17.89
CA GLU A 9 -36.73 15.25 17.18
C GLU A 9 -35.36 14.65 17.53
N TRP A 10 -35.08 14.34 18.79
CA TRP A 10 -33.84 13.68 19.21
C TRP A 10 -33.69 12.27 18.60
N ARG A 11 -34.76 11.46 18.61
CA ARG A 11 -34.76 10.15 17.93
C ARG A 11 -34.62 10.27 16.41
N ARG A 12 -35.11 11.33 15.80
CA ARG A 12 -34.92 11.60 14.36
C ARG A 12 -33.48 12.01 14.07
N ALA A 13 -32.88 12.87 14.89
CA ALA A 13 -31.49 13.27 14.78
C ALA A 13 -30.53 12.07 14.91
N ILE A 14 -30.76 11.18 15.89
CA ILE A 14 -29.97 9.95 16.05
C ILE A 14 -30.15 8.99 14.87
N ARG A 15 -31.37 8.84 14.34
CA ARG A 15 -31.59 7.99 13.17
C ARG A 15 -30.92 8.56 11.93
N ASN A 16 -30.99 9.88 11.73
CA ASN A 16 -30.31 10.55 10.63
C ASN A 16 -28.78 10.46 10.77
N SER A 17 -28.22 10.58 11.99
CA SER A 17 -26.78 10.43 12.20
C SER A 17 -26.29 9.00 11.96
N ARG A 18 -27.06 7.99 12.38
CA ARG A 18 -26.80 6.58 12.07
C ARG A 18 -26.87 6.30 10.59
N TRP A 19 -27.89 6.83 9.90
CA TRP A 19 -28.05 6.67 8.46
C TRP A 19 -26.89 7.32 7.69
N ASN A 20 -26.46 8.52 8.09
CA ASN A 20 -25.29 9.18 7.51
C ASN A 20 -24.00 8.38 7.75
N ALA A 21 -23.81 7.83 8.94
CA ALA A 21 -22.65 6.99 9.25
C ALA A 21 -22.63 5.71 8.42
N ASP A 22 -23.76 5.01 8.33
CA ASP A 22 -23.89 3.81 7.49
C ASP A 22 -23.65 4.14 6.02
N ALA A 23 -24.23 5.22 5.50
CA ALA A 23 -23.99 5.68 4.13
C ALA A 23 -22.50 5.98 3.87
N HIS A 24 -21.78 6.59 4.82
CA HIS A 24 -20.35 6.85 4.70
C HIS A 24 -19.50 5.57 4.73
N LEU A 25 -19.84 4.61 5.58
CA LEU A 25 -19.16 3.31 5.61
C LEU A 25 -19.38 2.57 4.28
N ARG A 26 -20.64 2.42 3.85
CA ARG A 26 -21.00 1.74 2.60
C ARG A 26 -20.37 2.38 1.36
N ALA A 27 -20.20 3.69 1.34
CA ALA A 27 -19.58 4.39 0.21
C ALA A 27 -18.08 4.05 0.04
N HIS A 28 -17.41 3.61 1.09
CA HIS A 28 -15.97 3.30 1.07
C HIS A 28 -15.66 1.83 1.32
N GLU A 29 -16.68 0.99 1.50
CA GLU A 29 -16.55 -0.47 1.51
C GLU A 29 -16.21 -0.97 0.10
N ARG A 30 -15.23 -1.85 0.02
CA ARG A 30 -14.82 -2.52 -1.21
C ARG A 30 -14.59 -4.00 -0.91
N SER A 31 -15.11 -4.85 -1.79
CA SER A 31 -14.89 -6.29 -1.76
C SER A 31 -14.26 -6.71 -3.07
N VAL A 32 -13.04 -7.24 -3.02
CA VAL A 32 -12.31 -7.71 -4.20
C VAL A 32 -12.19 -9.24 -4.12
N PRO A 33 -12.93 -10.00 -4.95
CA PRO A 33 -12.70 -11.43 -5.06
C PRO A 33 -11.31 -11.64 -5.67
N VAL A 34 -10.54 -12.53 -5.04
CA VAL A 34 -9.21 -12.92 -5.51
C VAL A 34 -9.29 -14.30 -6.14
N ASP A 35 -10.05 -15.22 -5.52
CA ASP A 35 -10.28 -16.60 -5.98
C ASP A 35 -9.01 -17.31 -6.47
N GLN A 36 -7.89 -17.06 -5.79
CA GLN A 36 -6.59 -17.62 -6.11
C GLN A 36 -5.95 -18.20 -4.85
N ASP A 37 -5.43 -19.42 -5.00
CA ASP A 37 -4.65 -20.12 -3.98
C ASP A 37 -5.40 -20.18 -2.62
N ALA A 38 -4.87 -19.51 -1.60
CA ALA A 38 -5.40 -19.52 -0.23
C ALA A 38 -6.35 -18.34 0.07
N ILE A 39 -6.61 -17.44 -0.88
CA ILE A 39 -7.35 -16.20 -0.65
C ILE A 39 -8.58 -16.15 -1.55
N VAL A 40 -9.75 -16.24 -0.93
CA VAL A 40 -11.04 -16.13 -1.61
C VAL A 40 -11.36 -14.67 -1.94
N ARG A 41 -11.24 -13.78 -0.95
CA ARG A 41 -11.66 -12.38 -1.07
C ARG A 41 -10.91 -11.49 -0.10
N VAL A 42 -10.74 -10.23 -0.48
CA VAL A 42 -10.24 -9.16 0.39
C VAL A 42 -11.29 -8.08 0.50
N ASP A 43 -11.67 -7.76 1.74
CA ASP A 43 -12.65 -6.73 2.07
C ASP A 43 -11.92 -5.54 2.71
N THR A 44 -12.10 -4.33 2.17
CA THR A 44 -11.50 -3.09 2.70
C THR A 44 -12.59 -2.05 2.95
N CYS A 45 -12.34 -1.15 3.91
CA CYS A 45 -13.16 0.03 4.16
C CYS A 45 -12.25 1.15 4.65
N GLN A 46 -12.41 2.37 4.12
CA GLN A 46 -11.56 3.50 4.47
C GLN A 46 -12.41 4.73 4.82
N LEU A 47 -12.26 5.24 6.04
CA LEU A 47 -13.03 6.37 6.53
C LEU A 47 -12.11 7.54 6.86
N ALA A 48 -12.19 8.62 6.08
CA ALA A 48 -11.33 9.79 6.24
C ALA A 48 -11.69 10.58 7.51
N ALA A 49 -10.70 10.80 8.38
CA ALA A 49 -10.76 11.80 9.45
C ALA A 49 -10.20 13.16 9.00
N ASN A 50 -9.23 13.15 8.08
CA ASN A 50 -8.55 14.32 7.52
C ASN A 50 -8.97 14.57 6.06
N SER A 51 -8.83 15.81 5.60
CA SER A 51 -9.04 16.19 4.19
C SER A 51 -7.84 17.01 3.69
N PRO A 52 -6.98 16.46 2.82
CA PRO A 52 -7.06 15.12 2.22
C PRO A 52 -6.86 13.99 3.24
N ILE A 53 -7.32 12.78 2.91
CA ILE A 53 -7.06 11.58 3.70
C ILE A 53 -5.57 11.26 3.69
N GLU A 54 -5.02 10.89 4.86
CA GLU A 54 -3.60 10.57 5.00
C GLU A 54 -3.34 9.06 4.99
N ASP A 55 -4.35 8.23 5.25
CA ASP A 55 -4.24 6.78 5.22
C ASP A 55 -4.27 6.26 3.78
N PHE A 56 -3.49 5.21 3.49
CA PHE A 56 -3.56 4.47 2.25
C PHE A 56 -3.54 2.96 2.50
N TYR A 57 -4.03 2.19 1.54
CA TYR A 57 -3.91 0.73 1.55
C TYR A 57 -3.61 0.21 0.15
N SER A 58 -2.91 -0.93 0.09
CA SER A 58 -2.57 -1.59 -1.16
C SER A 58 -2.53 -3.10 -1.01
N ALA A 59 -2.82 -3.80 -2.11
CA ALA A 59 -2.74 -5.25 -2.22
C ALA A 59 -2.09 -5.66 -3.54
N ALA A 60 -1.23 -6.68 -3.48
CA ALA A 60 -0.53 -7.21 -4.65
C ALA A 60 -0.20 -8.70 -4.49
N LYS A 61 0.16 -9.33 -5.60
CA LYS A 61 0.72 -10.68 -5.66
C LYS A 61 2.16 -10.63 -6.15
N CYS A 62 3.04 -11.36 -5.48
CA CYS A 62 4.41 -11.58 -5.92
C CYS A 62 4.46 -12.83 -6.80
N LEU A 63 4.58 -12.66 -8.11
CA LEU A 63 4.50 -13.73 -9.10
C LEU A 63 5.68 -14.72 -9.05
N SER A 64 6.84 -14.31 -8.51
CA SER A 64 8.01 -15.19 -8.37
C SER A 64 7.95 -16.09 -7.14
N SER A 65 7.14 -15.76 -6.13
CA SER A 65 6.99 -16.54 -4.88
C SER A 65 5.56 -17.01 -4.58
N ASN A 66 4.58 -16.59 -5.39
CA ASN A 66 3.13 -16.68 -5.13
C ASN A 66 2.67 -16.05 -3.81
N ALA A 67 3.50 -15.23 -3.16
CA ALA A 67 3.12 -14.54 -1.93
C ALA A 67 2.11 -13.42 -2.21
N PHE A 68 1.13 -13.26 -1.33
CA PHE A 68 0.22 -12.10 -1.33
C PHE A 68 0.74 -11.04 -0.36
N LEU A 69 0.65 -9.78 -0.77
CA LEU A 69 1.08 -8.61 -0.01
C LEU A 69 -0.14 -7.74 0.27
N PHE A 70 -0.35 -7.39 1.54
CA PHE A 70 -1.39 -6.48 2.00
C PHE A 70 -0.77 -5.45 2.94
N GLY A 71 -1.05 -4.17 2.70
CA GLY A 71 -0.48 -3.07 3.46
C GLY A 71 -1.50 -2.00 3.77
N VAL A 72 -1.41 -1.44 4.97
CA VAL A 72 -2.10 -0.23 5.42
C VAL A 72 -1.04 0.75 5.89
N PHE A 73 -1.15 2.00 5.46
CA PHE A 73 -0.13 3.03 5.60
C PHE A 73 -0.78 4.27 6.22
N ASP A 74 -0.60 4.46 7.52
CA ASP A 74 -1.04 5.63 8.27
C ASP A 74 -0.08 6.79 8.00
N GLY A 75 -0.61 7.87 7.41
CA GLY A 75 0.16 9.05 7.05
C GLY A 75 0.02 10.15 8.10
N HIS A 76 1.04 10.99 8.22
CA HIS A 76 0.98 12.19 9.03
C HIS A 76 1.75 13.34 8.39
N GLY A 77 1.34 14.58 8.67
CA GLY A 77 1.98 15.76 8.09
C GLY A 77 1.69 15.93 6.59
N GLY A 78 0.54 15.41 6.14
CA GLY A 78 0.13 15.32 4.75
C GLY A 78 0.11 13.87 4.23
N GLN A 79 -0.59 13.69 3.10
CA GLN A 79 -0.80 12.38 2.48
C GLN A 79 0.40 11.85 1.67
N SER A 80 1.43 12.66 1.41
CA SER A 80 2.43 12.36 0.39
C SER A 80 3.30 11.13 0.72
N CYS A 81 3.73 10.99 1.98
CA CYS A 81 4.61 9.89 2.39
C CYS A 81 3.88 8.54 2.35
N SER A 82 2.73 8.44 3.03
CA SER A 82 1.90 7.23 3.02
C SER A 82 1.45 6.87 1.62
N ARG A 83 1.05 7.85 0.80
CA ARG A 83 0.73 7.62 -0.62
C ARG A 83 1.92 7.02 -1.37
N HIS A 84 3.12 7.59 -1.22
CA HIS A 84 4.33 7.10 -1.88
C HIS A 84 4.67 5.67 -1.43
N VAL A 85 4.78 5.43 -0.13
CA VAL A 85 5.16 4.10 0.41
C VAL A 85 4.15 3.03 -0.01
N SER A 86 2.86 3.37 -0.07
CA SER A 86 1.80 2.44 -0.47
C SER A 86 1.94 1.87 -1.89
N ILE A 87 2.71 2.53 -2.76
CA ILE A 87 2.94 2.10 -4.15
C ILE A 87 4.41 1.74 -4.43
N SER A 88 5.34 2.22 -3.62
CA SER A 88 6.78 2.00 -3.82
C SER A 88 7.33 0.78 -3.09
N LEU A 89 6.75 0.39 -1.94
CA LEU A 89 7.34 -0.63 -1.07
C LEU A 89 7.27 -2.06 -1.63
N PHE A 90 6.13 -2.46 -2.19
CA PHE A 90 5.92 -3.83 -2.68
C PHE A 90 6.91 -4.25 -3.78
N PRO A 91 7.31 -3.37 -4.73
CA PRO A 91 8.45 -3.63 -5.62
C PRO A 91 9.72 -4.13 -4.92
N TYR A 92 10.15 -3.49 -3.82
CA TYR A 92 11.32 -3.93 -3.05
C TYR A 92 11.10 -5.29 -2.40
N ILE A 93 9.89 -5.55 -1.88
CA ILE A 93 9.54 -6.85 -1.29
C ILE A 93 9.58 -7.95 -2.37
N CYS A 94 8.99 -7.73 -3.54
CA CYS A 94 9.01 -8.69 -4.65
C CYS A 94 10.40 -8.90 -5.25
N ALA A 95 11.28 -7.90 -5.16
CA ALA A 95 12.68 -8.04 -5.55
C ALA A 95 13.46 -8.91 -4.54
N SER A 96 13.12 -8.88 -3.26
CA SER A 96 13.87 -9.57 -2.18
C SER A 96 13.34 -10.96 -1.81
N VAL A 97 12.87 -11.70 -2.82
CA VAL A 97 12.49 -13.11 -2.65
C VAL A 97 13.73 -13.96 -2.45
N LEU A 98 13.82 -14.65 -1.31
CA LEU A 98 14.88 -15.62 -1.06
C LEU A 98 14.76 -16.80 -2.03
N GLN A 99 15.89 -17.32 -2.51
CA GLN A 99 15.94 -18.41 -3.49
C GLN A 99 15.10 -19.63 -3.10
N LYS A 100 15.05 -19.99 -1.81
CA LYS A 100 14.24 -21.12 -1.29
C LYS A 100 12.72 -20.91 -1.39
N HIS A 101 12.27 -19.67 -1.62
CA HIS A 101 10.87 -19.29 -1.78
C HIS A 101 10.52 -18.91 -3.22
N GLU A 102 11.49 -18.96 -4.15
CA GLU A 102 11.25 -18.68 -5.56
C GLU A 102 10.62 -19.91 -6.22
N VAL A 103 9.38 -19.76 -6.70
CA VAL A 103 8.63 -20.80 -7.41
C VAL A 103 8.68 -20.60 -8.93
N LYS A 104 8.97 -19.37 -9.38
CA LYS A 104 9.06 -19.02 -10.79
C LYS A 104 10.15 -17.96 -11.00
N SER A 105 11.09 -18.24 -11.90
CA SER A 105 12.09 -17.26 -12.32
C SER A 105 11.45 -16.21 -13.23
N LEU A 106 11.48 -14.96 -12.79
CA LEU A 106 10.96 -13.81 -13.50
C LEU A 106 11.96 -12.65 -13.42
N PRO A 107 12.06 -11.82 -14.47
CA PRO A 107 12.70 -10.50 -14.38
C PRO A 107 12.10 -9.72 -13.21
N VAL A 108 12.93 -8.95 -12.49
CA VAL A 108 12.51 -8.26 -11.25
C VAL A 108 11.29 -7.38 -11.49
N GLU A 109 11.23 -6.77 -12.67
CA GLU A 109 10.17 -5.86 -13.12
C GLU A 109 8.83 -6.52 -13.40
N GLU A 110 8.82 -7.84 -13.53
CA GLU A 110 7.63 -8.65 -13.79
C GLU A 110 7.19 -9.43 -12.54
N ARG A 111 7.85 -9.23 -11.39
CA ARG A 111 7.56 -9.99 -10.16
C ARG A 111 6.32 -9.50 -9.42
N LEU A 112 5.80 -8.32 -9.73
CA LEU A 112 4.70 -7.69 -9.00
C LEU A 112 3.44 -7.61 -9.88
N GLU A 113 2.33 -8.09 -9.34
CA GLU A 113 0.99 -7.88 -9.91
C GLU A 113 0.14 -7.11 -8.89
N TRP A 114 -0.35 -5.93 -9.24
CA TRP A 114 -1.23 -5.17 -8.37
C TRP A 114 -2.64 -5.75 -8.40
N LEU A 115 -3.22 -5.96 -7.22
CA LEU A 115 -4.64 -6.31 -7.07
C LEU A 115 -5.49 -5.04 -6.95
N PHE A 116 -5.08 -4.13 -6.08
CA PHE A 116 -5.70 -2.81 -5.89
C PHE A 116 -4.83 -1.89 -5.03
N SER A 117 -5.07 -0.59 -5.12
CA SER A 117 -4.55 0.42 -4.21
C SER A 117 -5.57 1.54 -4.01
N SER A 118 -5.49 2.25 -2.88
CA SER A 118 -6.22 3.49 -2.64
C SER A 118 -5.49 4.72 -3.19
N ALA A 119 -4.19 4.62 -3.50
CA ALA A 119 -3.38 5.75 -3.98
C ALA A 119 -3.59 6.08 -5.46
N ASP A 120 -3.92 5.04 -6.25
CA ASP A 120 -4.20 5.13 -7.68
C ASP A 120 -5.08 3.93 -8.09
N ALA A 121 -6.13 4.19 -8.86
CA ALA A 121 -7.02 3.16 -9.39
C ALA A 121 -6.37 2.33 -10.52
N HIS A 122 -5.33 2.86 -11.17
CA HIS A 122 -4.69 2.26 -12.35
C HIS A 122 -3.17 2.18 -12.21
N LEU A 123 -2.69 1.49 -11.17
CA LEU A 123 -1.27 1.18 -11.08
C LEU A 123 -0.86 0.22 -12.20
N PRO A 124 0.18 0.54 -12.99
CA PRO A 124 0.70 -0.39 -13.96
C PRO A 124 1.31 -1.60 -13.26
N ASN A 125 1.11 -2.80 -13.81
CA ASN A 125 1.79 -4.03 -13.39
C ASN A 125 3.27 -4.08 -13.83
N LEU A 126 3.83 -2.93 -14.20
CA LEU A 126 5.24 -2.70 -14.51
C LEU A 126 5.72 -1.60 -13.57
N PHE A 127 6.95 -1.70 -13.07
CA PHE A 127 7.51 -0.63 -12.24
C PHE A 127 7.44 0.70 -12.97
N ILE A 128 6.94 1.74 -12.28
CA ILE A 128 6.94 3.12 -12.78
C ILE A 128 8.39 3.47 -13.12
N ASN A 129 8.63 4.03 -14.31
CA ASN A 129 9.96 4.22 -14.89
C ASN A 129 10.96 4.92 -13.95
N SER A 130 10.51 5.82 -13.08
CA SER A 130 11.36 6.51 -12.10
C SER A 130 11.88 5.59 -10.98
N GLN A 131 11.11 4.57 -10.59
CA GLN A 131 11.45 3.65 -9.49
C GLN A 131 12.14 2.37 -9.97
N ARG A 132 11.97 2.03 -11.25
CA ARG A 132 12.52 0.81 -11.85
C ARG A 132 14.02 0.63 -11.55
N GLN A 133 14.82 1.67 -11.77
CA GLN A 133 16.27 1.60 -11.59
C GLN A 133 16.63 1.38 -10.11
N GLN A 134 15.93 2.05 -9.18
CA GLN A 134 16.15 1.89 -7.74
C GLN A 134 15.89 0.45 -7.28
N VAL A 135 14.82 -0.17 -7.79
CA VAL A 135 14.47 -1.57 -7.45
C VAL A 135 15.47 -2.56 -8.07
N ILE A 136 15.95 -2.31 -9.29
CA ILE A 136 17.00 -3.12 -9.92
C ILE A 136 18.30 -3.05 -9.12
N ASP A 137 18.70 -1.85 -8.69
CA ASP A 137 19.93 -1.67 -7.92
C ASP A 137 19.80 -2.25 -6.51
N TYR A 138 18.63 -2.12 -5.89
CA TYR A 138 18.28 -2.85 -4.68
C TYR A 138 18.39 -4.37 -4.86
N TYR A 139 17.86 -4.94 -5.95
CA TYR A 139 17.95 -6.37 -6.20
C TYR A 139 19.40 -6.87 -6.30
N LYS A 140 20.28 -6.08 -6.94
CA LYS A 140 21.72 -6.37 -6.97
C LYS A 140 22.33 -6.31 -5.57
N ALA A 141 21.94 -5.33 -4.74
CA ALA A 141 22.41 -5.24 -3.36
C ALA A 141 21.93 -6.44 -2.53
N PHE A 142 20.65 -6.82 -2.66
CA PHE A 142 20.05 -7.96 -2.00
C PHE A 142 20.75 -9.28 -2.37
N THR A 143 20.96 -9.53 -3.66
CA THR A 143 21.61 -10.76 -4.15
C THR A 143 23.08 -10.88 -3.73
N ASN A 144 23.77 -9.75 -3.54
CA ASN A 144 25.14 -9.73 -3.04
C ASN A 144 25.25 -9.78 -1.50
N ASN A 145 24.16 -9.52 -0.79
CA ASN A 145 24.14 -9.48 0.67
C ASN A 145 23.98 -10.90 1.25
N LYS A 146 25.09 -11.45 1.73
CA LYS A 146 25.14 -12.81 2.28
C LYS A 146 24.49 -12.95 3.65
N ASP A 147 24.14 -11.87 4.34
CA ASP A 147 23.57 -11.91 5.68
C ASP A 147 22.03 -12.04 5.66
N LEU A 148 21.39 -11.95 4.49
CA LEU A 148 19.94 -12.01 4.33
C LEU A 148 19.46 -13.46 4.13
N HIS A 149 19.03 -14.11 5.21
CA HIS A 149 18.64 -15.53 5.18
C HIS A 149 17.17 -15.80 5.50
N THR A 150 16.49 -14.83 6.10
CA THR A 150 15.09 -14.96 6.53
C THR A 150 14.19 -13.95 5.84
N VAL A 151 12.90 -14.27 5.76
CA VAL A 151 11.88 -13.34 5.24
C VAL A 151 11.88 -12.06 6.07
N ARG A 152 12.15 -12.15 7.38
CA ARG A 152 12.27 -10.98 8.26
C ARG A 152 13.41 -10.06 7.83
N ASP A 153 14.58 -10.61 7.53
CA ASP A 153 15.74 -9.81 7.12
C ASP A 153 15.52 -9.18 5.75
N ALA A 154 14.94 -9.94 4.82
CA ALA A 154 14.57 -9.44 3.49
C ALA A 154 13.55 -8.30 3.57
N LEU A 155 12.50 -8.45 4.39
CA LEU A 155 11.53 -7.38 4.63
C LEU A 155 12.18 -6.16 5.28
N LYS A 156 12.99 -6.36 6.33
CA LYS A 156 13.71 -5.26 6.97
C LYS A 156 14.55 -4.47 5.96
N PHE A 157 15.33 -5.18 5.15
CA PHE A 157 16.18 -4.58 4.12
C PHE A 157 15.37 -3.83 3.05
N ALA A 158 14.21 -4.37 2.65
CA ALA A 158 13.29 -3.71 1.72
C ALA A 158 12.73 -2.39 2.29
N PHE A 159 12.29 -2.39 3.55
CA PHE A 159 11.77 -1.20 4.22
C PHE A 159 12.85 -0.13 4.39
N GLU A 160 14.03 -0.51 4.92
CA GLU A 160 15.16 0.42 5.11
C GLU A 160 15.62 1.02 3.77
N THR A 161 15.72 0.21 2.71
CA THR A 161 16.14 0.74 1.41
C THR A 161 15.07 1.61 0.75
N CYS A 162 13.79 1.28 0.92
CA CYS A 162 12.69 2.11 0.42
C CYS A 162 12.70 3.49 1.10
N ASP A 163 12.92 3.53 2.41
CA ASP A 163 13.01 4.78 3.19
C ASP A 163 14.25 5.61 2.81
N ASP A 164 15.42 4.97 2.66
CA ASP A 164 16.64 5.63 2.20
C ASP A 164 16.46 6.27 0.81
N ASN A 165 15.79 5.57 -0.11
CA ASN A 165 15.54 6.09 -1.44
C ASN A 165 14.52 7.24 -1.44
N LEU A 166 13.51 7.18 -0.56
CA LEU A 166 12.60 8.30 -0.33
C LEU A 166 13.35 9.52 0.21
N CYS A 167 14.23 9.33 1.20
CA CYS A 167 15.07 10.38 1.76
C CYS A 167 15.97 11.03 0.70
N ARG A 168 16.60 10.21 -0.17
CA ARG A 168 17.43 10.72 -1.27
C ARG A 168 16.62 11.50 -2.31
N ALA A 169 15.41 11.07 -2.62
CA ALA A 169 14.54 11.75 -3.57
C ALA A 169 14.06 13.13 -3.07
N ALA A 170 14.01 13.32 -1.74
CA ALA A 170 13.70 14.60 -1.12
C ALA A 170 14.86 15.62 -1.21
N LEU A 171 16.08 15.16 -1.50
CA LEU A 171 17.24 16.04 -1.71
C LEU A 171 17.26 16.57 -3.15
N PRO A 172 17.75 17.80 -3.37
CA PRO A 172 17.91 18.34 -4.71
C PRO A 172 18.93 17.51 -5.51
N ASP A 173 18.61 17.25 -6.77
CA ASP A 173 19.53 16.65 -7.72
C ASP A 173 20.72 17.58 -8.02
N ASN A 174 21.67 17.10 -8.84
CA ASN A 174 22.84 17.89 -9.27
C ASN A 174 22.49 19.19 -10.02
N ARG A 175 21.22 19.41 -10.37
CA ARG A 175 20.67 20.60 -11.01
C ARG A 175 19.81 21.44 -10.06
N GLY A 176 19.77 21.10 -8.77
CA GLY A 176 18.97 21.78 -7.76
C GLY A 176 17.49 21.42 -7.77
N LYS A 177 17.07 20.41 -8.55
CA LYS A 177 15.67 20.01 -8.69
C LYS A 177 15.32 18.92 -7.68
N ILE A 178 14.23 19.14 -6.95
CA ILE A 178 13.66 18.16 -6.02
C ILE A 178 12.56 17.38 -6.74
N ASP A 179 12.45 16.08 -6.46
CA ASP A 179 11.33 15.27 -6.95
C ASP A 179 10.04 15.75 -6.26
N ARG A 180 9.06 16.19 -7.06
CA ARG A 180 7.83 16.83 -6.57
C ARG A 180 6.65 15.88 -6.64
#